data_AF-A0AAD8FNL2-F1
#
_entry.id   AF-A0AAD8FNL2-F1
#
_cell.length_a   1.000
_cell.length_b   1.000
_cell.length_c   1.000
_cell.angle_alpha   90.00
_cell.angle_beta   90.00
_cell.angle_gamma   90.00
#
_symmetry.space_group_name_H-M   'P 1'
#
loop_
_entity.id
_entity.type
_entity.pdbx_description
1 polymer ?
#
loop_
_entity_poly.entity_id
_entity_poly.type
_entity_poly.pdbx_seq_one_letter_code
_entity_poly.pdbx_strand_id
1 'polypeptide(L)' 'MTDTVTPVIIGVDIGGTNTDAVLLCPNKERSEILAEMKELTTADVTTGVKKAILGCLKQAVQRGKSVLPLQVNI' A
#
# COMPACT_ATOMS: atom_id res chain seq x y z
N MET A 1 -8.12 0.86 -25.39
CA MET A 1 -7.85 1.69 -24.20
C MET A 1 -6.63 1.08 -23.52
N THR A 2 -5.53 1.82 -23.41
CA THR A 2 -4.39 1.37 -22.60
C THR A 2 -4.81 1.49 -21.14
N ASP A 3 -4.77 0.40 -20.38
CA ASP A 3 -4.95 0.46 -18.94
C ASP A 3 -3.87 1.38 -18.35
N THR A 4 -4.26 2.56 -17.92
CA THR A 4 -3.33 3.53 -17.34
C THR A 4 -2.82 2.99 -16.02
N VAL A 5 -1.52 2.71 -15.95
CA VAL A 5 -0.86 2.29 -14.71
C VAL A 5 -0.60 3.53 -13.86
N THR A 6 -1.06 3.51 -12.61
CA THR A 6 -0.94 4.64 -11.68
C THR A 6 0.31 4.48 -10.80
N PRO A 7 1.29 5.40 -10.86
CA PRO A 7 2.44 5.35 -9.98
C PRO A 7 2.02 5.60 -8.53
N VAL A 8 2.56 4.84 -7.59
CA VAL A 8 2.24 4.96 -6.16
C VAL A 8 3.48 4.92 -5.28
N ILE A 9 3.39 5.57 -4.13
CA ILE A 9 4.30 5.41 -2.99
C ILE A 9 3.57 4.55 -1.95
N ILE A 10 4.28 3.60 -1.36
CA ILE A 10 3.74 2.76 -0.29
C ILE A 10 4.25 3.31 1.04
N GLY A 11 3.34 3.74 1.90
CA GLY A 11 3.65 4.03 3.31
C GLY A 11 3.38 2.80 4.17
N VAL A 12 4.26 2.49 5.10
CA VAL A 12 4.11 1.41 6.08
C VAL A 12 4.40 1.95 7.47
N ASP A 13 3.57 1.62 8.45
CA ASP A 13 3.78 1.92 9.87
C ASP A 13 3.72 0.62 10.68
N ILE A 14 4.77 0.35 11.47
CA ILE A 14 4.92 -0.91 12.21
C ILE A 14 4.75 -0.62 13.70
N GLY A 15 3.57 -0.93 14.23
CA GLY A 15 3.28 -0.86 15.65
C GLY A 15 3.47 -2.20 16.37
N GLY A 16 3.22 -2.21 17.69
CA GLY A 16 3.26 -3.44 18.50
C GLY A 16 2.07 -4.38 18.28
N THR A 17 0.93 -3.87 17.81
CA THR A 17 -0.30 -4.64 17.58
C THR A 17 -0.62 -4.78 16.11
N ASN A 18 -0.47 -3.71 15.33
CA ASN A 18 -0.79 -3.70 13.91
C ASN A 18 0.37 -3.14 13.09
N THR A 19 0.51 -3.68 11.89
CA THR A 19 1.30 -3.12 10.80
C THR A 19 0.33 -2.57 9.76
N ASP A 20 0.40 -1.27 9.52
CA ASP A 20 -0.45 -0.56 8.59
C ASP A 20 0.29 -0.30 7.28
N ALA A 21 -0.42 -0.37 6.15
CA ALA A 21 0.10 0.02 4.85
C ALA A 21 -0.90 0.89 4.09
N VAL A 22 -0.41 1.82 3.29
CA VAL A 22 -1.22 2.71 2.44
C VAL A 22 -0.56 2.85 1.06
N LEU A 23 -1.36 2.77 -0.01
CA LEU A 23 -0.94 3.13 -1.37
C LEU A 23 -1.36 4.56 -1.67
N LEU A 24 -0.37 5.43 -1.84
CA LEU A 24 -0.56 6.86 -2.13
C LEU A 24 -0.25 7.13 -3.59
N CYS A 25 -1.22 7.64 -4.34
CA CYS A 25 -0.98 8.26 -5.64
C CYS A 25 -0.56 9.72 -5.41
N PRO A 26 0.70 10.10 -5.69
CA PRO A 26 1.14 11.47 -5.51
C PRO A 26 0.44 12.41 -6.48
N ASN A 27 0.03 13.57 -5.98
CA ASN A 27 -0.51 14.68 -6.77
C ASN A 27 0.10 15.97 -6.21
N LYS A 28 0.22 17.01 -7.05
CA LYS A 28 0.80 18.30 -6.69
C LYS A 28 0.05 19.02 -5.56
N GLU A 29 -1.27 18.85 -5.50
CA GLU A 29 -2.10 19.54 -4.49
C GLU A 29 -2.40 18.64 -3.29
N ARG A 30 -2.87 17.41 -3.55
CA ARG A 30 -3.23 16.45 -2.50
C ARG A 30 -3.13 15.02 -3.00
N SER A 31 -2.27 14.22 -2.37
CA SER A 31 -2.16 12.80 -2.66
C SER A 31 -3.48 12.07 -2.44
N GLU A 32 -3.79 11.13 -3.32
CA GLU A 32 -4.97 10.27 -3.23
C GLU A 32 -4.58 8.93 -2.59
N ILE A 33 -5.39 8.43 -1.65
CA ILE A 33 -5.24 7.08 -1.10
C ILE A 33 -6.00 6.10 -2.00
N LEU A 34 -5.28 5.17 -2.62
CA LEU A 34 -5.87 4.17 -3.51
C LEU A 34 -6.31 2.90 -2.75
N ALA A 35 -5.57 2.54 -1.71
CA ALA A 35 -5.87 1.41 -0.84
C ALA A 35 -5.16 1.58 0.51
N GLU A 36 -5.73 0.98 1.56
CA GLU A 36 -5.17 0.92 2.91
C GLU A 36 -5.37 -0.48 3.48
N MET A 37 -4.44 -0.93 4.31
CA MET A 37 -4.48 -2.24 4.95
C MET A 37 -4.01 -2.12 6.39
N LYS A 38 -4.72 -2.79 7.30
CA LYS A 38 -4.34 -2.99 8.68
C LYS A 38 -4.18 -4.48 8.93
N GLU A 39 -2.96 -4.92 9.18
CA GLU A 39 -2.65 -6.31 9.50
C GLU A 39 -2.16 -6.40 10.94
N LEU A 40 -2.42 -7.52 11.63
CA LEU A 40 -1.80 -7.77 12.92
C LEU A 40 -0.27 -7.83 12.77
N THR A 41 0.45 -7.14 13.66
CA THR A 41 1.91 -7.25 13.72
C THR A 41 2.29 -8.69 14.06
N THR A 42 3.10 -9.29 13.20
CA THR A 42 3.60 -10.65 13.42
C THR A 42 4.94 -10.61 14.13
N ALA A 43 5.27 -11.68 14.86
CA ALA A 43 6.56 -11.82 15.54
C ALA A 43 7.76 -11.65 14.58
N ASP A 44 7.64 -12.21 13.37
CA ASP A 44 8.51 -11.82 12.26
C ASP A 44 7.95 -10.56 11.59
N VAL A 45 8.55 -9.41 11.90
CA VAL A 45 8.14 -8.10 11.36
C VAL A 45 8.10 -8.10 9.83
N THR A 46 9.04 -8.79 9.18
CA THR A 46 9.12 -8.84 7.72
C THR A 46 7.87 -9.49 7.12
N THR A 47 7.37 -10.55 7.75
CA THR A 47 6.14 -11.22 7.33
C THR A 47 4.92 -10.29 7.48
N GLY A 48 4.84 -9.52 8.56
CA GLY A 48 3.76 -8.57 8.81
C GLY A 48 3.71 -7.47 7.77
N VAL A 49 4.87 -6.84 7.50
CA VAL A 49 5.03 -5.83 6.45
C VAL A 49 4.62 -6.37 5.08
N LYS A 50 5.09 -7.57 4.71
CA LYS A 50 4.73 -8.20 3.42
C LYS A 50 3.22 -8.43 3.30
N LYS A 51 2.56 -8.88 4.37
CA LYS A 51 1.10 -9.07 4.39
C LYS A 51 0.36 -7.75 4.21
N ALA A 52 0.76 -6.70 4.93
CA ALA A 52 0.12 -5.39 4.84
C ALA A 52 0.23 -4.80 3.42
N ILE A 53 1.44 -4.79 2.85
CA ILE A 53 1.68 -4.31 1.48
C ILE A 53 0.89 -5.14 0.46
N LEU A 54 0.91 -6.47 0.57
CA LEU A 54 0.20 -7.35 -0.35
C LEU A 54 -1.32 -7.15 -0.27
N GLY A 55 -1.87 -6.94 0.93
CA GLY A 55 -3.29 -6.64 1.14
C GLY A 55 -3.70 -5.34 0.42
N CYS A 56 -2.89 -4.30 0.55
CA CYS A 56 -3.04 -3.03 -0.17
C CYS A 56 -3.06 -3.22 -1.69
N LEU A 57 -2.06 -3.93 -2.25
CA LEU A 57 -1.97 -4.16 -3.69
C LEU A 57 -3.15 -4.99 -4.22
N LYS A 58 -3.58 -6.01 -3.47
CA LYS A 58 -4.77 -6.81 -3.82
C LYS A 58 -6.03 -5.96 -3.83
N GLN A 59 -6.22 -5.10 -2.83
CA GLN A 59 -7.37 -4.20 -2.79
C GLN A 59 -7.37 -3.22 -3.97
N ALA A 60 -6.22 -2.67 -4.36
CA ALA A 60 -6.13 -1.80 -5.54
C ALA A 60 -6.59 -2.55 -6.82
N VAL A 61 -6.10 -3.77 -7.03
CA VAL A 61 -6.49 -4.61 -8.17
C VAL A 61 -8.00 -4.93 -8.13
N GLN A 62 -8.53 -5.28 -6.96
CA GLN A 62 -9.97 -5.56 -6.78
C GLN A 62 -10.85 -4.33 -7.06
N ARG A 63 -10.32 -3.12 -6.83
CA ARG A 63 -10.97 -1.84 -7.16
C ARG A 63 -10.72 -1.40 -8.62
N GLY A 64 -10.16 -2.27 -9.46
CA GLY A 64 -9.89 -1.98 -10.87
C GLY A 64 -8.74 -1.00 -11.09
N LYS A 65 -7.85 -0.82 -10.09
CA LYS A 65 -6.67 0.04 -10.22
C LYS A 65 -5.46 -0.81 -10.61
N SER A 66 -4.81 -0.45 -11.71
CA SER A 66 -3.46 -0.94 -12.04
C SER A 66 -2.44 0.05 -11.46
N VAL A 67 -1.54 -0.41 -10.60
CA VAL A 67 -0.59 0.45 -9.87
C VAL A 67 0.86 0.04 -10.11
N LEU A 68 1.77 1.02 -10.11
CA LEU A 68 3.21 0.83 -10.17
C LEU A 68 3.85 1.38 -8.90
N PRO A 69 4.29 0.53 -7.96
CA PRO A 69 5.06 0.98 -6.81
C PRO A 69 6.39 1.61 -7.24
N LEU A 70 6.62 2.86 -6.85
CA LEU A 70 7.87 3.58 -7.13
C LEU A 70 8.80 3.61 -5.91
N GLN A 71 8.22 3.64 -4.71
CA GLN A 71 8.95 3.82 -3.46
C GLN A 71 8.17 3.18 -2.31
N VAL A 72 8.90 2.71 -1.29
CA VAL A 72 8.36 2.22 -0.02
C VAL A 72 8.99 3.03 1.10
N ASN A 73 8.16 3.57 1.99
CA ASN A 73 8.56 4.28 3.20
C ASN A 73 8.12 3.46 4.41
N ILE A 74 9.07 3.18 5.30
CA ILE A 74 8.89 2.42 6.55
C ILE A 74 9.52 3.25 7.68
#